data_AF-A0A6J4PT89-F1
#
_entry.id   AF-A0A6J4PT89-F1
#
_cell.length_a   1.000
_cell.length_b   1.000
_cell.length_c   1.000
_cell.angle_alpha   90.00
_cell.angle_beta   90.00
_cell.angle_gamma   90.00
#
_symmetry.space_group_name_H-M   'P 1'
#
loop_
_entity.id
_entity.type
_entity.pdbx_description
1 polymer ?
#
loop_
_entity_poly.entity_id
_entity_poly.type
_entity_poly.pdbx_seq_one_letter_code
_entity_poly.pdbx_strand_id
1 'polypeptide(L)'
;MATTSAPGTTRPTTSPAPRPATPPAGAVPAPRAPEPEGPVAVSFTGPRAVSLVAEDRLPLPPGAVRVRTLFSGISAGTEMTAYRGSNVYLTKQWDAARRLFTEGAHSVDYPVTGWGYSEVGEVVEVAPGAAGPAGTADGDLRVGDVVYGIWGHRSEAVLPAAALAGRRLPPGV
;
A
#
# COMPACT_ATOMS: atom_id res chain seq x y z
N MET A 1 -42.69 35.24 42.69
CA MET A 1 -42.17 34.70 41.42
C MET A 1 -40.67 34.90 41.42
N ALA A 2 -39.88 33.82 41.47
CA ALA A 2 -38.42 33.87 41.42
C ALA A 2 -37.96 33.02 40.23
N THR A 3 -37.36 33.64 39.22
CA THR A 3 -36.77 32.98 38.06
C THR A 3 -35.29 32.73 38.32
N THR A 4 -34.90 31.46 38.46
CA THR A 4 -33.50 31.04 38.51
C THR A 4 -33.04 30.75 37.07
N SER A 5 -31.99 31.45 36.62
CA SER A 5 -31.36 31.23 35.31
C SER A 5 -30.21 30.24 35.45
N ALA A 6 -30.13 29.26 34.55
CA ALA A 6 -29.08 28.23 34.54
C ALA A 6 -27.78 28.73 33.88
N PRO A 7 -26.59 28.23 34.29
CA PRO A 7 -25.31 28.66 33.72
C PRO A 7 -25.05 27.99 32.36
N GLY A 8 -24.62 28.80 31.39
CA GLY A 8 -24.27 28.34 30.04
C GLY A 8 -23.01 27.47 30.02
N THR A 9 -23.08 26.34 29.32
CA THR A 9 -21.93 25.47 29.06
C THR A 9 -21.12 26.01 27.88
N THR A 10 -19.89 26.46 28.11
CA THR A 10 -18.94 26.82 27.06
C THR A 10 -18.22 25.57 26.55
N ARG A 11 -18.34 25.29 25.25
CA ARG A 11 -17.61 24.21 24.58
C ARG A 11 -16.16 24.66 24.32
N PRO A 12 -15.13 23.90 24.70
CA PRO A 12 -13.75 24.26 24.36
C PRO A 12 -13.55 24.14 22.85
N THR A 13 -13.13 25.23 22.22
CA THR A 13 -12.67 25.26 20.84
C THR A 13 -11.22 24.78 20.80
N THR A 14 -10.99 23.54 20.40
CA THR A 14 -9.64 23.08 20.03
C THR A 14 -9.33 23.58 18.62
N SER A 15 -8.30 24.42 18.52
CA SER A 15 -7.78 24.88 17.22
C SER A 15 -7.10 23.70 16.51
N PRO A 16 -7.32 23.49 15.19
CA PRO A 16 -6.66 22.42 14.46
C PRO A 16 -5.14 22.61 14.46
N ALA A 17 -4.39 21.51 14.60
CA ALA A 17 -2.94 21.52 14.50
C ALA A 17 -2.49 22.11 13.15
N PRO A 18 -1.41 22.90 13.12
CA PRO A 18 -0.92 23.50 11.87
C PRO A 18 -0.57 22.40 10.86
N ARG A 19 -0.94 22.63 9.60
CA ARG A 19 -0.55 21.74 8.50
C ARG A 19 0.99 21.67 8.43
N PRO A 20 1.59 20.47 8.24
CA PRO A 20 3.01 20.38 7.99
C PRO A 20 3.38 21.22 6.76
N ALA A 21 4.49 21.93 6.84
CA ALA A 21 4.98 22.76 5.75
C ALA A 21 5.20 21.91 4.49
N THR A 22 4.75 22.40 3.35
CA THR A 22 5.15 21.86 2.05
C THR A 22 6.67 21.96 1.95
N PRO A 23 7.40 20.87 1.69
CA PRO A 23 8.84 20.97 1.48
C PRO A 23 9.11 21.91 0.29
N PRO A 24 10.19 22.70 0.34
CA PRO A 24 10.52 23.61 -0.75
C PRO A 24 10.70 22.82 -2.04
N ALA A 25 10.08 23.31 -3.12
CA ALA A 25 10.33 22.80 -4.46
C ALA A 25 11.84 22.94 -4.76
N GLY A 26 12.53 21.80 -4.94
CA GLY A 26 13.97 21.77 -5.22
C GLY A 26 14.86 21.11 -4.17
N ALA A 27 14.31 20.46 -3.14
CA ALA A 27 15.12 19.54 -2.33
C ALA A 27 15.60 18.39 -3.23
N VAL A 28 16.87 18.43 -3.63
CA VAL A 28 17.54 17.32 -4.33
C VAL A 28 17.44 16.10 -3.41
N PRO A 29 16.83 14.98 -3.86
CA PRO A 29 16.81 13.75 -3.07
C PRO A 29 18.23 13.40 -2.64
N ALA A 30 18.38 12.90 -1.41
CA ALA A 30 19.65 12.32 -0.98
C ALA A 30 20.16 11.35 -2.05
N PRO A 31 21.48 11.26 -2.27
CA PRO A 31 22.06 10.39 -3.30
C PRO A 31 21.47 8.99 -3.17
N ARG A 32 20.89 8.52 -4.27
CA ARG A 32 20.23 7.22 -4.35
C ARG A 32 21.25 6.17 -3.94
N ALA A 33 20.92 5.36 -2.93
CA ALA A 33 21.69 4.17 -2.60
C ALA A 33 21.89 3.33 -3.89
N PRO A 34 22.99 2.57 -4.02
CA PRO A 34 23.18 1.69 -5.17
C PRO A 34 21.92 0.87 -5.39
N GLU A 35 21.42 0.88 -6.63
CA GLU A 35 20.19 0.17 -6.97
C GLU A 35 20.42 -1.32 -6.68
N PRO A 36 19.51 -1.96 -5.94
CA PRO A 36 19.61 -3.38 -5.64
C PRO A 36 19.64 -4.18 -6.96
N GLU A 37 20.57 -5.12 -7.08
CA GLU A 37 20.64 -6.06 -8.20
C GLU A 37 19.54 -7.12 -8.06
N GLY A 38 18.28 -6.72 -8.25
CA GLY A 38 17.13 -7.61 -8.16
C GLY A 38 15.86 -6.93 -7.67
N PRO A 39 14.74 -7.66 -7.61
CA PRO A 39 13.51 -7.16 -7.02
C PRO A 39 13.70 -6.71 -5.58
N VAL A 40 13.00 -5.66 -5.16
CA VAL A 40 12.96 -5.20 -3.77
C VAL A 40 11.56 -4.91 -3.32
N ALA A 41 11.32 -5.12 -2.03
CA ALA A 41 10.12 -4.71 -1.33
C ALA A 41 10.42 -3.72 -0.20
N VAL A 42 9.48 -2.83 0.07
CA VAL A 42 9.51 -1.96 1.24
C VAL A 42 9.10 -2.77 2.46
N SER A 43 9.88 -2.63 3.54
CA SER A 43 9.57 -3.17 4.85
C SER A 43 9.69 -2.11 5.92
N PHE A 44 8.82 -2.18 6.93
CA PHE A 44 9.04 -1.47 8.19
C PHE A 44 9.77 -2.40 9.14
N THR A 45 11.01 -2.08 9.49
CA THR A 45 11.85 -2.92 10.39
C THR A 45 11.69 -2.54 11.86
N GLY A 46 10.94 -1.47 12.13
CA GLY A 46 10.61 -0.96 13.45
C GLY A 46 9.81 0.34 13.34
N PRO A 47 9.42 0.94 14.47
CA PRO A 47 8.76 2.24 14.47
C PRO A 47 9.68 3.30 13.84
N ARG A 48 9.17 3.95 12.80
CA ARG A 48 9.83 4.97 11.97
C ARG A 48 11.08 4.48 11.23
N ALA A 49 11.23 3.17 11.07
CA ALA A 49 12.34 2.55 10.37
C ALA A 49 11.85 1.85 9.11
N VAL A 50 12.36 2.28 7.95
CA VAL A 50 12.04 1.72 6.63
C VAL A 50 13.29 1.11 6.01
N SER A 51 13.14 -0.03 5.34
CA SER A 51 14.22 -0.67 4.60
C SER A 51 13.70 -1.20 3.28
N LEU A 52 14.57 -1.21 2.26
CA LEU A 52 14.36 -1.98 1.04
C LEU A 52 14.97 -3.36 1.25
N VAL A 53 14.16 -4.39 1.11
CA VAL A 53 14.54 -5.79 1.29
C VAL A 53 14.62 -6.42 -0.09
N ALA A 54 15.76 -7.03 -0.42
CA ALA A 54 15.92 -7.80 -1.65
C ALA A 54 14.96 -9.00 -1.64
N GLU A 55 14.28 -9.21 -2.77
CA GLU A 55 13.44 -10.36 -3.03
C GLU A 55 14.04 -11.18 -4.19
N ASP A 56 13.84 -12.49 -4.15
CA ASP A 56 14.17 -13.33 -5.29
C ASP A 56 13.22 -13.03 -6.45
N ARG A 57 13.76 -13.10 -7.67
CA ARG A 57 12.93 -13.00 -8.86
C ARG A 57 12.02 -14.22 -8.98
N LEU A 58 10.73 -14.02 -8.77
CA LEU A 58 9.75 -15.09 -8.82
C LEU A 58 9.65 -15.71 -10.23
N PRO A 59 9.43 -17.03 -10.34
CA PRO A 59 9.16 -17.67 -11.62
C PRO A 59 7.85 -17.15 -12.23
N LEU A 60 7.73 -17.22 -13.55
CA LEU A 60 6.54 -16.79 -14.29
C LEU A 60 5.74 -18.01 -14.77
N PRO A 61 4.76 -18.52 -13.99
CA PRO A 61 3.97 -19.68 -14.39
C PRO A 61 3.00 -19.35 -15.53
N PRO A 62 2.49 -20.35 -16.28
CA PRO A 62 1.43 -20.15 -17.25
C PRO A 62 0.22 -19.42 -16.64
N GLY A 63 -0.43 -18.55 -17.43
CA GLY A 63 -1.55 -17.74 -16.96
C GLY A 63 -1.18 -16.51 -16.12
N ALA A 64 0.10 -16.28 -15.83
CA ALA A 64 0.57 -15.11 -15.10
C ALA A 64 1.23 -14.06 -15.99
N VAL A 65 1.33 -12.85 -15.46
CA VAL A 65 2.10 -11.75 -16.02
C VAL A 65 3.10 -11.25 -14.99
N ARG A 66 4.23 -10.71 -15.47
CA ARG A 66 5.17 -9.96 -14.64
C ARG A 66 4.91 -8.48 -14.83
N VAL A 67 4.77 -7.77 -13.72
CA VAL A 67 4.52 -6.33 -13.68
C VAL A 67 5.71 -5.65 -13.01
N ARG A 68 6.31 -4.68 -13.70
CA ARG A 68 7.25 -3.74 -13.11
C ARG A 68 6.48 -2.57 -12.52
N THR A 69 6.61 -2.35 -11.22
CA THR A 69 5.90 -1.26 -10.53
C THR A 69 6.45 0.09 -10.99
N LEU A 70 5.55 0.99 -11.40
CA LEU A 70 5.85 2.38 -11.76
C LEU A 70 5.62 3.30 -10.57
N PHE A 71 4.48 3.12 -9.90
CA PHE A 71 4.06 3.95 -8.78
C PHE A 71 3.42 3.09 -7.70
N SER A 72 3.53 3.55 -6.46
CA SER A 72 2.88 2.90 -5.32
C SER A 72 2.35 3.94 -4.36
N GLY A 73 1.06 3.82 -4.03
CA GLY A 73 0.34 4.74 -3.16
C GLY A 73 0.42 4.32 -1.71
N ILE A 74 0.99 5.19 -0.88
CA ILE A 74 1.10 4.99 0.58
C ILE A 74 -0.22 5.36 1.27
N SER A 75 -0.73 4.45 2.10
CA SER A 75 -1.96 4.68 2.87
C SER A 75 -1.70 5.57 4.08
N ALA A 76 -2.45 6.67 4.19
CA ALA A 76 -2.39 7.56 5.36
C ALA A 76 -2.98 6.93 6.64
N GLY A 77 -3.67 5.78 6.54
CA GLY A 77 -4.33 5.09 7.65
C GLY A 77 -3.45 4.00 8.28
N THR A 78 -3.85 2.75 8.10
CA THR A 78 -3.22 1.55 8.71
C THR A 78 -1.72 1.46 8.47
N GLU A 79 -1.26 1.87 7.29
CA GLU A 79 0.15 1.81 6.93
C GLU A 79 0.97 2.80 7.77
N MET A 80 0.50 4.05 7.86
CA MET A 80 1.11 5.09 8.68
C MET A 80 1.10 4.73 10.18
N THR A 81 0.09 4.02 10.68
CA THR A 81 0.07 3.60 12.09
C THR A 81 1.10 2.52 12.39
N ALA A 82 1.40 1.57 11.50
CA ALA A 82 2.50 0.64 11.76
C ALA A 82 3.86 1.24 11.42
N TYR A 83 3.97 2.15 10.45
CA TYR A 83 5.18 2.96 10.34
C TYR A 83 5.47 3.69 11.65
N ARG A 84 4.46 4.23 12.35
CA ARG A 84 4.68 4.92 13.64
C ARG A 84 4.77 4.00 14.86
N GLY A 85 4.51 2.69 14.71
CA GLY A 85 4.44 1.74 15.82
C GLY A 85 3.21 1.89 16.72
N SER A 86 2.17 2.59 16.26
CA SER A 86 0.92 2.79 16.99
C SER A 86 -0.23 1.95 16.43
N ASN A 87 0.06 0.98 15.55
CA ASN A 87 -0.96 0.10 15.00
C ASN A 87 -1.44 -0.87 16.09
N VAL A 88 -2.75 -0.92 16.31
CA VAL A 88 -3.35 -1.78 17.35
C VAL A 88 -3.03 -3.26 17.14
N TYR A 89 -2.82 -3.70 15.89
CA TYR A 89 -2.43 -5.08 15.58
C TYR A 89 -1.02 -5.45 16.06
N LEU A 90 -0.17 -4.47 16.43
CA LEU A 90 1.15 -4.69 17.05
C LEU A 90 1.06 -4.97 18.57
N THR A 91 -0.09 -4.71 19.19
CA THR A 91 -0.25 -4.75 20.65
C THR A 91 -1.45 -5.55 21.13
N LYS A 92 -2.43 -5.81 20.26
CA LYS A 92 -3.66 -6.51 20.58
C LYS A 92 -4.03 -7.52 19.50
N GLN A 93 -4.86 -8.47 19.88
CA GLN A 93 -5.45 -9.46 18.97
C GLN A 93 -6.80 -8.97 18.46
N TRP A 94 -7.09 -9.19 17.18
CA TRP A 94 -8.45 -9.03 16.64
C TRP A 94 -9.26 -10.30 16.85
N ASP A 95 -10.33 -10.21 17.65
CA ASP A 95 -11.32 -11.28 17.78
C ASP A 95 -12.39 -11.11 16.70
N ALA A 96 -12.35 -11.96 15.67
CA ALA A 96 -13.29 -11.88 14.55
C ALA A 96 -14.75 -12.19 14.94
N ALA A 97 -14.97 -13.01 15.97
CA ALA A 97 -16.32 -13.39 16.43
C ALA A 97 -16.95 -12.23 17.21
N ARG A 98 -16.18 -11.59 18.09
CA ARG A 98 -16.65 -10.45 18.90
C ARG A 98 -16.52 -9.10 18.18
N ARG A 99 -15.72 -9.04 17.11
CA ARG A 99 -15.33 -7.82 16.38
C ARG A 99 -14.71 -6.77 17.29
N LEU A 100 -13.85 -7.20 18.20
CA LEU A 100 -13.18 -6.35 19.18
C LEU A 100 -11.70 -6.67 19.25
N PHE A 101 -10.90 -5.67 19.64
CA PHE A 101 -9.52 -5.89 20.03
C PHE A 101 -9.46 -6.35 21.48
N THR A 102 -8.85 -7.50 21.72
CA THR A 102 -8.66 -8.08 23.06
C THR A 102 -7.19 -8.13 23.42
N GLU A 103 -6.91 -8.26 24.71
CA GLU A 103 -5.59 -8.69 25.16
C GLU A 103 -5.32 -10.09 24.60
N GLY A 104 -4.08 -10.34 24.15
CA GLY A 104 -3.72 -11.57 23.44
C GLY A 104 -2.47 -11.38 22.59
N ALA A 105 -2.08 -12.42 21.85
CA ALA A 105 -0.95 -12.33 20.92
C ALA A 105 -1.27 -11.34 19.79
N HIS A 106 -0.34 -10.41 19.53
CA HIS A 106 -0.42 -9.53 18.37
C HIS A 106 -0.34 -10.35 17.08
N SER A 107 -1.05 -9.89 16.05
CA SER A 107 -1.08 -10.57 14.75
C SER A 107 -0.06 -10.00 13.77
N VAL A 108 0.66 -8.96 14.15
CA VAL A 108 1.67 -8.28 13.33
C VAL A 108 2.85 -7.98 14.24
N ASP A 109 4.05 -8.26 13.72
CA ASP A 109 5.33 -7.89 14.32
C ASP A 109 6.22 -7.20 13.30
N TYR A 110 7.24 -6.51 13.79
CA TYR A 110 8.33 -6.08 12.94
C TYR A 110 9.27 -7.27 12.65
N PRO A 111 9.81 -7.39 11.41
CA PRO A 111 9.57 -6.52 10.28
C PRO A 111 8.17 -6.71 9.65
N VAL A 112 7.48 -5.61 9.38
CA VAL A 112 6.24 -5.62 8.60
C VAL A 112 6.60 -5.61 7.12
N THR A 113 6.15 -6.62 6.39
CA THR A 113 6.45 -6.84 4.95
C THR A 113 5.18 -6.99 4.12
N GLY A 114 5.28 -6.75 2.82
CA GLY A 114 4.21 -7.10 1.87
C GLY A 114 2.97 -6.21 1.92
N TRP A 115 3.07 -5.02 2.49
CA TRP A 115 2.01 -4.01 2.44
C TRP A 115 2.00 -3.21 1.16
N GLY A 116 0.83 -2.71 0.81
CA GLY A 116 0.53 -1.88 -0.36
C GLY A 116 -0.87 -2.23 -0.87
N TYR A 117 -1.59 -1.20 -1.30
CA TYR A 117 -3.02 -1.28 -1.63
C TYR A 117 -3.36 -0.62 -2.96
N SER A 118 -2.38 0.05 -3.58
CA SER A 118 -2.61 1.01 -4.66
C SER A 118 -1.35 1.12 -5.49
N GLU A 119 -1.07 0.10 -6.29
CA GLU A 119 0.08 0.07 -7.17
C GLU A 119 -0.35 0.29 -8.63
N VAL A 120 0.52 0.94 -9.38
CA VAL A 120 0.45 1.05 -10.84
C VAL A 120 1.74 0.49 -11.40
N GLY A 121 1.64 -0.33 -12.43
CA GLY A 121 2.78 -0.99 -13.03
C GLY A 121 2.60 -1.27 -14.51
N GLU A 122 3.70 -1.59 -15.16
CA GLU A 122 3.75 -1.96 -16.56
C GLU A 122 3.95 -3.47 -16.68
N VAL A 123 3.15 -4.13 -17.52
CA VAL A 123 3.35 -5.54 -17.86
C VAL A 123 4.64 -5.65 -18.68
N VAL A 124 5.64 -6.36 -18.15
CA VAL A 124 6.95 -6.53 -18.79
C VAL A 124 7.16 -7.93 -19.36
N GLU A 125 6.44 -8.93 -18.86
CA GLU A 125 6.44 -10.30 -19.38
C GLU A 125 5.03 -10.91 -19.28
N VAL A 126 4.66 -11.73 -20.26
CA VAL A 126 3.34 -12.40 -20.32
C VAL A 126 3.59 -13.89 -20.55
N ALA A 127 3.08 -14.74 -19.64
CA ALA A 127 3.18 -16.19 -19.79
C ALA A 127 2.17 -16.72 -20.83
N PRO A 128 2.42 -17.89 -21.43
CA PRO A 128 1.41 -18.60 -22.18
C PRO A 128 0.13 -18.80 -21.35
N GLY A 129 -1.04 -18.59 -21.96
CA GLY A 129 -2.33 -18.73 -21.28
C GLY A 129 -2.74 -17.56 -20.39
N ALA A 130 -1.95 -16.46 -20.35
CA ALA A 130 -2.30 -15.22 -19.66
C ALA A 130 -3.29 -14.35 -20.45
N ALA A 131 -4.34 -14.98 -20.97
CA ALA A 131 -5.47 -14.28 -21.58
C ALA A 131 -6.31 -13.61 -20.48
N GLY A 132 -6.90 -12.46 -20.81
CA GLY A 132 -7.92 -11.88 -19.93
C GLY A 132 -9.11 -12.83 -19.82
N PRO A 133 -9.94 -12.77 -18.75
CA PRO A 133 -11.20 -13.48 -18.77
C PRO A 133 -12.00 -13.05 -20.00
N ALA A 134 -12.53 -14.02 -20.74
CA ALA A 134 -13.30 -13.78 -21.95
C ALA A 134 -14.43 -12.76 -21.67
N GLY A 135 -14.50 -11.71 -22.49
CA GLY A 135 -15.54 -10.67 -22.38
C GLY A 135 -15.12 -9.36 -21.72
N THR A 136 -13.83 -9.15 -21.40
CA THR A 136 -13.34 -7.79 -21.13
C THR A 136 -13.30 -7.00 -22.44
N ALA A 137 -13.80 -5.76 -22.42
CA ALA A 137 -13.75 -4.85 -23.58
C ALA A 137 -12.30 -4.60 -24.07
N ASP A 138 -11.34 -4.85 -23.19
CA ASP A 138 -9.92 -4.56 -23.35
C ASP A 138 -9.10 -5.69 -24.00
N GLY A 139 -9.63 -6.91 -24.11
CA GLY A 139 -8.91 -8.07 -24.65
C GLY A 139 -7.81 -8.60 -23.73
N ASP A 140 -6.89 -9.38 -24.31
CA ASP A 140 -5.76 -9.99 -23.58
C ASP A 140 -4.69 -8.96 -23.18
N LEU A 141 -4.06 -9.21 -22.03
CA LEU A 141 -2.93 -8.41 -21.53
C LEU A 141 -1.69 -8.59 -22.41
N ARG A 142 -0.98 -7.50 -22.63
CA ARG A 142 0.22 -7.44 -23.48
C ARG A 142 1.36 -6.77 -22.74
N VAL A 143 2.58 -7.06 -23.17
CA VAL A 143 3.76 -6.29 -22.75
C VAL A 143 3.56 -4.82 -23.12
N GLY A 144 3.85 -3.92 -22.19
CA GLY A 144 3.63 -2.48 -22.29
C GLY A 144 2.27 -2.02 -21.78
N ASP A 145 1.33 -2.92 -21.47
CA ASP A 145 0.07 -2.52 -20.84
C ASP A 145 0.33 -1.95 -19.44
N VAL A 146 -0.24 -0.77 -19.16
CA VAL A 146 -0.21 -0.19 -17.82
C VAL A 146 -1.42 -0.68 -17.04
N VAL A 147 -1.17 -1.27 -15.89
CA VAL A 147 -2.18 -1.87 -15.02
C VAL A 147 -2.12 -1.29 -13.61
N TYR A 148 -3.23 -1.35 -12.89
CA TYR A 148 -3.29 -0.97 -11.49
C TYR A 148 -3.86 -2.09 -10.62
N GLY A 149 -3.50 -2.13 -9.35
CA GLY A 149 -3.94 -3.21 -8.47
C GLY A 149 -3.29 -3.20 -7.11
N ILE A 150 -3.28 -4.39 -6.51
CA ILE A 150 -2.75 -4.64 -5.18
C ILE A 150 -1.73 -5.75 -5.29
N TRP A 151 -0.46 -5.42 -5.16
CA TRP A 151 0.64 -6.38 -5.07
C TRP A 151 1.67 -6.00 -4.01
N GLY A 152 1.46 -4.90 -3.30
CA GLY A 152 2.38 -4.44 -2.27
C GLY A 152 3.48 -3.54 -2.83
N HIS A 153 4.07 -2.74 -1.96
CA HIS A 153 5.20 -1.84 -2.19
C HIS A 153 6.46 -2.63 -2.58
N ARG A 154 6.48 -3.17 -3.79
CA ARG A 154 7.60 -3.90 -4.39
C ARG A 154 7.89 -3.41 -5.78
N SER A 155 9.12 -3.54 -6.23
CA SER A 155 9.56 -3.10 -7.56
C SER A 155 8.99 -3.96 -8.69
N GLU A 156 8.66 -5.22 -8.41
CA GLU A 156 8.17 -6.19 -9.40
C GLU A 156 7.20 -7.19 -8.75
N ALA A 157 6.16 -7.60 -9.47
CA ALA A 157 5.22 -8.63 -9.04
C ALA A 157 4.93 -9.63 -10.16
N VAL A 158 4.69 -10.89 -9.79
CA VAL A 158 4.10 -11.91 -10.67
C VAL A 158 2.66 -12.11 -10.25
N LEU A 159 1.72 -11.87 -11.17
CA LEU A 159 0.29 -11.85 -10.88
C LEU A 159 -0.46 -12.75 -11.86
N PRO A 160 -1.50 -13.49 -11.41
CA PRO A 160 -2.43 -14.12 -12.34
C PRO A 160 -3.05 -13.06 -13.25
N ALA A 161 -3.09 -13.31 -14.56
CA ALA A 161 -3.67 -12.35 -15.52
C ALA A 161 -5.12 -11.98 -15.17
N ALA A 162 -5.88 -12.95 -14.66
CA ALA A 162 -7.25 -12.76 -14.20
C ALA A 162 -7.39 -11.75 -13.05
N ALA A 163 -6.36 -11.55 -12.20
CA ALA A 163 -6.39 -10.56 -11.13
C ALA A 163 -6.37 -9.11 -11.66
N LEU A 164 -5.93 -8.92 -12.90
CA LEU A 164 -5.82 -7.63 -13.59
C LEU A 164 -6.96 -7.39 -14.59
N ALA A 165 -7.97 -8.27 -14.61
CA ALA A 165 -9.14 -8.09 -15.46
C ALA A 165 -9.85 -6.76 -15.18
N GLY A 166 -10.02 -5.94 -16.21
CA GLY A 166 -10.63 -4.60 -16.09
C GLY A 166 -9.78 -3.60 -15.30
N ARG A 167 -8.49 -3.88 -15.11
CA ARG A 167 -7.55 -2.98 -14.40
C ARG A 167 -6.43 -2.44 -15.30
N ARG A 168 -6.66 -2.45 -16.62
CA ARG A 168 -5.77 -1.82 -17.59
C ARG A 168 -6.15 -0.34 -17.72
N LEU A 169 -5.16 0.54 -17.66
CA LEU A 169 -5.36 1.95 -17.95
C LEU A 169 -5.53 2.16 -19.47
N PRO A 170 -6.36 3.12 -19.90
CA PRO A 170 -6.40 3.52 -21.30
C PRO A 170 -5.03 4.03 -21.79
N PRO A 171 -4.71 3.91 -23.07
CA PRO A 171 -3.50 4.49 -23.63
C PRO A 171 -3.45 6.01 -23.42
N GLY A 172 -2.27 6.54 -23.05
CA GLY A 172 -2.00 7.98 -22.97
C GLY A 172 -2.49 8.69 -21.71
N VAL A 173 -2.85 7.95 -20.66
CA VAL A 173 -3.12 8.46 -19.30
C VAL A 173 -1.85 8.51 -18.47
#